data_AF-A0AB38G2J7-F1
#
_entry.id   AF-A0AB38G2J7-F1
#
_cell.length_a   1.000
_cell.length_b   1.000
_cell.length_c   1.000
_cell.angle_alpha   90.00
_cell.angle_beta   90.00
_cell.angle_gamma   90.00
#
_symmetry.space_group_name_H-M   'P 1'
#
loop_
_entity.id
_entity.type
_entity.pdbx_description
1 polymer ?
#
loop_
_entity_poly.entity_id
_entity_poly.type
_entity_poly.pdbx_seq_one_letter_code
_entity_poly.pdbx_strand_id
1 'polypeptide(L)'
;MSRIISTTVYTLDELSDAARENARNWYREHALNDDWYQNVFDEFTGICNILGVDIKLYRIPLLSGGSRQHHCIWFSGFCHQGSGAAFEGDYAYQPQAVYRIREHYPEDADLHHIADLLQTIQLHNSGELRATIRHHGQHIHESCMTVTVERHSPSGQDMTTDSEAAITEAIRVLARWLYDWLESEYGWQTSPAIVDNDIIDGEYTFTGSGQRFG
;
A
#
# COMPACT_ATOMS: atom_id res chain seq x y z
N MET A 1 -12.62 3.57 -52.13
CA MET A 1 -14.03 3.45 -51.71
C MET A 1 -14.04 3.02 -50.26
N SER A 2 -14.57 3.84 -49.37
CA SER A 2 -14.80 3.47 -47.97
C SER A 2 -16.12 2.68 -47.84
N ARG A 3 -16.18 1.76 -46.86
CA ARG A 3 -17.40 1.07 -46.44
C ARG A 3 -17.77 1.59 -45.04
N ILE A 4 -19.05 1.88 -44.82
CA ILE A 4 -19.59 2.28 -43.52
C ILE A 4 -20.17 1.03 -42.85
N ILE A 5 -19.80 0.80 -41.60
CA ILE A 5 -20.37 -0.25 -40.74
C ILE A 5 -21.13 0.46 -39.62
N SER A 6 -22.39 0.08 -39.39
CA SER A 6 -23.22 0.59 -38.30
C SER A 6 -23.26 -0.45 -37.18
N THR A 7 -23.01 -0.04 -35.95
CA THR A 7 -23.06 -0.90 -34.76
C THR A 7 -23.86 -0.22 -33.67
N THR A 8 -24.84 -0.93 -33.11
CA THR A 8 -25.60 -0.46 -31.95
C THR A 8 -24.77 -0.67 -30.69
N VAL A 9 -24.71 0.36 -29.86
CA VAL A 9 -24.02 0.36 -28.57
C VAL A 9 -24.99 0.70 -27.46
N TYR A 10 -24.62 0.33 -26.24
CA TYR A 10 -25.44 0.41 -25.04
C TYR A 10 -24.64 1.04 -23.90
N THR A 11 -25.33 1.77 -23.03
CA THR A 11 -24.82 2.15 -21.71
C THR A 11 -24.96 0.98 -20.72
N LEU A 12 -24.25 1.05 -19.59
CA LEU A 12 -24.19 -0.07 -18.63
C LEU A 12 -25.58 -0.47 -18.07
N ASP A 13 -26.47 0.50 -17.88
CA ASP A 13 -27.83 0.30 -17.37
C ASP A 13 -28.74 -0.41 -18.38
N GLU A 14 -28.45 -0.29 -19.68
CA GLU A 14 -29.19 -0.95 -20.77
C GLU A 14 -28.77 -2.41 -21.00
N LEU A 15 -27.67 -2.85 -20.40
CA LEU A 15 -27.15 -4.22 -20.55
C LEU A 15 -27.93 -5.23 -19.70
N SER A 16 -28.04 -6.46 -20.22
CA SER A 16 -28.42 -7.63 -19.41
C SER A 16 -27.40 -7.89 -18.30
N ASP A 17 -27.78 -8.58 -17.22
CA ASP A 17 -26.87 -8.85 -16.10
C ASP A 17 -25.58 -9.56 -16.51
N ALA A 18 -25.65 -10.52 -17.44
CA ALA A 18 -24.47 -11.21 -17.96
C ALA A 18 -23.55 -10.30 -18.78
N ALA A 19 -24.14 -9.40 -19.59
CA ALA A 19 -23.38 -8.40 -20.33
C ALA A 19 -22.78 -7.32 -19.41
N ARG A 20 -23.49 -6.97 -18.33
CA ARG A 20 -23.00 -6.04 -17.30
C ARG A 20 -21.76 -6.61 -16.60
N GLU A 21 -21.76 -7.90 -16.26
CA GLU A 21 -20.58 -8.52 -15.66
C GLU A 21 -19.38 -8.58 -16.64
N ASN A 22 -19.62 -8.81 -17.93
CA ASN A 22 -18.57 -8.71 -18.94
C ASN A 22 -17.98 -7.29 -19.03
N ALA A 23 -18.83 -6.26 -18.96
CA ALA A 23 -18.39 -4.86 -18.93
C ALA A 23 -17.56 -4.55 -17.69
N ARG A 24 -17.97 -5.04 -16.51
CA ARG A 24 -17.20 -4.91 -15.25
C ARG A 24 -15.84 -5.61 -15.33
N ASN A 25 -15.79 -6.82 -15.89
CA ASN A 25 -14.52 -7.54 -16.08
C ASN A 25 -13.57 -6.77 -17.00
N TRP A 26 -14.09 -6.24 -18.10
CA TRP A 26 -13.30 -5.36 -18.97
C TRP A 26 -12.75 -4.15 -18.20
N TYR A 27 -13.57 -3.50 -17.36
CA TYR A 27 -13.13 -2.36 -16.57
C TYR A 27 -12.02 -2.73 -15.57
N ARG A 28 -12.20 -3.81 -14.80
CA ARG A 28 -11.18 -4.30 -13.84
C ARG A 28 -9.85 -4.63 -14.51
N GLU A 29 -9.90 -5.15 -15.74
CA GLU A 29 -8.70 -5.57 -16.47
C GLU A 29 -7.99 -4.41 -17.20
N HIS A 30 -8.71 -3.36 -17.61
CA HIS A 30 -8.18 -2.39 -18.58
C HIS A 30 -8.35 -0.92 -18.21
N ALA A 31 -9.27 -0.59 -17.30
CA ALA A 31 -9.65 0.79 -17.02
C ALA A 31 -9.42 1.20 -15.57
N LEU A 32 -9.26 0.25 -14.64
CA LEU A 32 -8.78 0.55 -13.29
C LEU A 32 -7.41 1.23 -13.40
N ASN A 33 -7.27 2.38 -12.75
CA ASN A 33 -6.05 3.17 -12.80
C ASN A 33 -4.83 2.37 -12.29
N ASP A 34 -3.74 2.34 -13.06
CA ASP A 34 -2.48 1.69 -12.69
C ASP A 34 -1.88 2.23 -11.38
N ASP A 35 -2.26 3.45 -10.97
CA ASP A 35 -1.81 4.12 -9.74
C ASP A 35 -2.91 4.13 -8.64
N TRP A 36 -3.88 3.21 -8.66
CA TRP A 36 -5.00 3.16 -7.69
C TRP A 36 -4.57 3.14 -6.21
N TYR A 37 -3.38 2.60 -5.93
CA TYR A 37 -2.80 2.48 -4.60
C TYR A 37 -2.09 3.74 -4.10
N GLN A 38 -1.93 4.77 -4.94
CA GLN A 38 -1.11 5.94 -4.61
C GLN A 38 -1.59 6.66 -3.34
N ASN A 39 -2.91 6.77 -3.15
CA ASN A 39 -3.47 7.39 -1.94
C ASN A 39 -3.12 6.60 -0.67
N VAL A 40 -3.18 5.26 -0.74
CA VAL A 40 -2.80 4.38 0.36
C VAL A 40 -1.32 4.57 0.69
N PHE A 41 -0.45 4.68 -0.31
CA PHE A 41 1.00 4.90 -0.09
C PHE A 41 1.30 6.26 0.53
N ASP A 42 0.61 7.32 0.09
CA ASP A 42 0.80 8.67 0.60
C ASP A 42 0.37 8.75 2.07
N GLU A 43 -0.78 8.19 2.41
CA GLU A 43 -1.29 8.18 3.78
C GLU A 43 -0.49 7.23 4.69
N PHE A 44 -0.10 6.05 4.20
CA PHE A 44 0.81 5.14 4.90
C PHE A 44 2.13 5.83 5.25
N THR A 45 2.69 6.63 4.34
CA THR A 45 3.90 7.41 4.62
C THR A 45 3.67 8.40 5.76
N GLY A 46 2.49 9.02 5.84
CA GLY A 46 2.08 9.85 6.99
C GLY A 46 2.07 9.08 8.30
N ILE A 47 1.49 7.88 8.32
CA ILE A 47 1.44 6.97 9.48
C ILE A 47 2.85 6.56 9.91
N CYS A 48 3.69 6.14 8.95
CA CYS A 48 5.09 5.82 9.18
C CYS A 48 5.83 6.97 9.86
N ASN A 49 5.66 8.21 9.36
CA ASN A 49 6.28 9.39 9.96
C ASN A 49 5.85 9.62 11.42
N ILE A 50 4.58 9.37 11.75
CA ILE A 50 4.09 9.44 13.14
C ILE A 50 4.77 8.39 14.01
N LEU A 51 4.90 7.15 13.51
CA LEU A 51 5.56 6.04 14.19
C LEU A 51 7.09 6.21 14.26
N GLY A 52 7.67 7.12 13.48
CA GLY A 52 9.11 7.36 13.41
C GLY A 52 9.84 6.55 12.35
N VAL A 53 9.13 6.03 11.36
CA VAL A 53 9.67 5.39 10.17
C VAL A 53 9.69 6.41 9.03
N ASP A 54 10.88 6.76 8.54
CA ASP A 54 11.06 7.58 7.35
C ASP A 54 11.19 6.67 6.12
N ILE A 55 10.20 6.71 5.23
CA ILE A 55 10.16 5.87 4.03
C ILE A 55 11.13 6.42 2.99
N LYS A 56 12.02 5.55 2.50
CA LYS A 56 12.99 5.93 1.48
C LYS A 56 12.31 6.29 0.17
N LEU A 57 12.91 7.25 -0.53
CA LEU A 57 12.55 7.60 -1.90
C LEU A 57 13.64 7.11 -2.84
N TYR A 58 13.25 6.50 -3.96
CA TYR A 58 14.16 6.26 -5.06
C TYR A 58 13.83 7.19 -6.23
N ARG A 59 14.89 7.68 -6.87
CA ARG A 59 14.77 8.58 -8.03
C ARG A 59 14.73 7.75 -9.31
N ILE A 60 13.66 7.90 -10.07
CA ILE A 60 13.53 7.35 -11.42
C ILE A 60 13.86 8.46 -12.42
N PRO A 61 14.91 8.33 -13.24
CA PRO A 61 15.19 9.28 -14.30
C PRO A 61 14.08 9.25 -15.37
N LEU A 62 13.61 10.42 -15.78
CA LEU A 62 12.60 10.58 -16.83
C LEU A 62 13.28 10.84 -18.17
N LEU A 63 12.70 10.29 -19.25
CA LEU A 63 13.16 10.50 -20.63
C LEU A 63 13.16 11.99 -21.05
N SER A 64 12.33 12.81 -20.41
CA SER A 64 12.21 14.25 -20.66
C SER A 64 13.31 15.11 -20.00
N GLY A 65 14.26 14.50 -19.28
CA GLY A 65 15.28 15.23 -18.52
C GLY A 65 14.74 15.69 -17.18
N GLY A 66 14.78 14.80 -16.19
CA GLY A 66 14.33 15.03 -14.82
C GLY A 66 14.33 13.73 -14.02
N SER A 67 13.85 13.75 -12.78
CA SER A 67 13.63 12.52 -12.00
C SER A 67 12.30 12.58 -11.24
N ARG A 68 11.51 11.51 -11.32
CA ARG A 68 10.37 11.28 -10.42
C ARG A 68 10.87 10.62 -9.14
N GLN A 69 10.41 11.11 -8.00
CA GLN A 69 10.61 10.43 -6.72
C GLN A 69 9.48 9.42 -6.55
N HIS A 70 9.82 8.21 -6.12
CA HIS A 70 8.85 7.17 -5.76
C HIS A 70 9.17 6.64 -4.38
N HIS A 71 8.12 6.41 -3.59
CA HIS A 71 8.27 5.75 -2.30
C HIS A 71 8.75 4.32 -2.52
N CYS A 72 9.73 3.89 -1.73
CA CYS A 72 10.21 2.52 -1.67
C CYS A 72 9.19 1.66 -0.92
N ILE A 73 7.98 1.55 -1.47
CA ILE A 73 6.89 0.72 -1.00
C ILE A 73 6.47 -0.17 -2.16
N TRP A 74 6.33 -1.46 -1.89
CA TRP A 74 5.91 -2.44 -2.88
C TRP A 74 4.92 -3.41 -2.26
N PHE A 75 4.03 -3.94 -3.09
CA PHE A 75 3.17 -5.06 -2.76
C PHE A 75 3.13 -6.04 -3.93
N SER A 76 2.79 -7.30 -3.64
CA SER A 76 2.46 -8.31 -4.64
C SER A 76 0.95 -8.52 -4.63
N GLY A 77 0.32 -8.72 -5.80
CA GLY A 77 -1.14 -8.76 -5.92
C GLY A 77 -1.83 -9.82 -5.05
N PHE A 78 -3.16 -9.82 -4.99
CA PHE A 78 -3.91 -10.50 -3.91
C PHE A 78 -4.28 -11.98 -4.17
N CYS A 79 -3.68 -12.62 -5.18
CA CYS A 79 -4.16 -13.90 -5.71
C CYS A 79 -3.30 -15.12 -5.37
N HIS A 80 -2.20 -14.96 -4.60
CA HIS A 80 -1.25 -16.03 -4.33
C HIS A 80 -0.85 -16.13 -2.85
N GLN A 81 -0.59 -17.36 -2.40
CA GLN A 81 0.04 -17.60 -1.10
C GLN A 81 1.48 -17.06 -1.14
N GLY A 82 1.82 -16.19 -0.18
CA GLY A 82 3.10 -15.47 -0.15
C GLY A 82 3.07 -14.09 -0.78
N SER A 83 1.87 -13.58 -1.10
CA SER A 83 1.69 -12.16 -1.36
C SER A 83 1.76 -11.33 -0.08
N GLY A 84 2.23 -10.10 -0.20
CA GLY A 84 2.39 -9.20 0.94
C GLY A 84 2.89 -7.84 0.50
N ALA A 85 3.17 -6.98 1.47
CA ALA A 85 3.82 -5.69 1.25
C ALA A 85 5.22 -5.68 1.87
N ALA A 86 6.08 -4.84 1.31
CA ALA A 86 7.41 -4.54 1.82
C ALA A 86 7.74 -3.08 1.56
N PHE A 87 8.62 -2.52 2.38
CA PHE A 87 9.11 -1.15 2.19
C PHE A 87 10.55 -1.00 2.65
N GLU A 88 11.22 0.06 2.19
CA GLU A 88 12.49 0.50 2.75
C GLU A 88 12.35 1.82 3.50
N GLY A 89 13.13 1.95 4.56
CA GLY A 89 13.10 3.15 5.38
C GLY A 89 14.14 3.12 6.49
N ASP A 90 14.09 4.13 7.33
CA ASP A 90 14.88 4.22 8.55
C ASP A 90 13.95 4.52 9.73
N TYR A 91 14.08 3.75 10.81
CA TYR A 91 13.27 3.87 12.01
C TYR A 91 14.04 4.59 13.12
N ALA A 92 13.31 5.44 13.82
CA ALA A 92 13.78 6.36 14.84
C ALA A 92 12.70 6.52 15.91
N TYR A 93 13.05 6.40 17.19
CA TYR A 93 12.05 6.59 18.26
C TYR A 93 11.39 7.97 18.20
N GLN A 94 10.06 7.97 18.28
CA GLN A 94 9.24 9.17 18.44
C GLN A 94 8.46 9.11 19.77
N PRO A 95 8.80 9.93 20.78
CA PRO A 95 8.17 9.85 22.11
C PRO A 95 6.63 10.01 22.12
N GLN A 96 6.08 10.71 21.12
CA GLN A 96 4.64 11.00 21.03
C GLN A 96 3.88 10.08 20.06
N ALA A 97 4.52 9.06 19.47
CA ALA A 97 3.89 8.21 18.46
C ALA A 97 2.56 7.58 18.94
N VAL A 98 2.58 6.94 20.12
CA VAL A 98 1.42 6.31 20.77
C VAL A 98 0.23 7.26 20.95
N TYR A 99 0.50 8.52 21.33
CA TYR A 99 -0.54 9.54 21.48
C TYR A 99 -1.08 9.98 20.12
N ARG A 100 -0.19 10.29 19.17
CA ARG A 100 -0.56 10.81 17.85
C ARG A 100 -1.31 9.78 17.01
N ILE A 101 -0.93 8.51 17.07
CA ILE A 101 -1.69 7.45 16.39
C ILE A 101 -3.11 7.39 16.93
N ARG A 102 -3.32 7.44 18.25
CA ARG A 102 -4.66 7.47 18.86
C ARG A 102 -5.45 8.72 18.54
N GLU A 103 -4.79 9.85 18.33
CA GLU A 103 -5.41 11.12 17.94
C GLU A 103 -5.90 11.09 16.49
N HIS A 104 -5.08 10.56 15.57
CA HIS A 104 -5.39 10.52 14.14
C HIS A 104 -6.22 9.30 13.72
N TYR A 105 -6.03 8.15 14.38
CA TYR A 105 -6.63 6.86 14.05
C TYR A 105 -7.28 6.23 15.29
N PRO A 106 -8.28 6.89 15.91
CA PRO A 106 -8.82 6.49 17.23
C PRO A 106 -9.49 5.11 17.27
N GLU A 107 -9.89 4.57 16.11
CA GLU A 107 -10.59 3.28 16.00
C GLU A 107 -9.69 2.14 15.49
N ASP A 108 -8.44 2.42 15.12
CA ASP A 108 -7.53 1.42 14.55
C ASP A 108 -6.73 0.70 15.65
N ALA A 109 -7.27 -0.44 16.10
CA ALA A 109 -6.66 -1.24 17.15
C ALA A 109 -5.28 -1.82 16.76
N ASP A 110 -5.07 -2.09 15.47
CA ASP A 110 -3.83 -2.70 14.98
C ASP A 110 -2.69 -1.68 14.94
N LEU A 111 -2.96 -0.44 14.50
CA LEU A 111 -2.01 0.67 14.61
C LEU A 111 -1.69 1.01 16.06
N HIS A 112 -2.68 0.97 16.96
CA HIS A 112 -2.42 1.13 18.40
C HIS A 112 -1.47 0.06 18.91
N HIS A 113 -1.69 -1.20 18.54
CA HIS A 113 -0.83 -2.31 18.93
C HIS A 113 0.61 -2.12 18.42
N ILE A 114 0.79 -1.75 17.14
CA ILE A 114 2.12 -1.48 16.56
C ILE A 114 2.83 -0.36 17.33
N ALA A 115 2.14 0.75 17.59
CA ALA A 115 2.71 1.89 18.31
C ALA A 115 3.14 1.50 19.74
N ASP A 116 2.33 0.71 20.44
CA ASP A 116 2.60 0.24 21.80
C ASP A 116 3.77 -0.74 21.85
N LEU A 117 3.89 -1.65 20.87
CA LEU A 117 5.04 -2.53 20.72
C LEU A 117 6.34 -1.73 20.57
N LEU A 118 6.36 -0.79 19.61
CA LEU A 118 7.53 0.06 19.36
C LEU A 118 7.90 0.88 20.60
N GLN A 119 6.91 1.47 21.28
CA GLN A 119 7.16 2.24 22.51
C GLN A 119 7.73 1.36 23.62
N THR A 120 7.16 0.18 23.85
CA THR A 120 7.61 -0.73 24.90
C THR A 120 9.08 -1.12 24.72
N ILE A 121 9.49 -1.48 23.49
CA ILE A 121 10.87 -1.86 23.18
C ILE A 121 11.81 -0.66 23.37
N GLN A 122 11.38 0.53 22.95
CA GLN A 122 12.18 1.75 23.07
C GLN A 122 12.35 2.18 24.53
N LEU A 123 11.32 2.07 25.37
CA LEU A 123 11.43 2.41 26.80
C LEU A 123 12.46 1.53 27.52
N HIS A 124 12.57 0.25 27.17
CA HIS A 124 13.62 -0.63 27.70
C HIS A 124 15.03 -0.25 27.23
N ASN A 125 15.14 0.49 26.13
CA ASN A 125 16.40 0.93 25.52
C ASN A 125 16.58 2.45 25.56
N SER A 126 15.89 3.14 26.48
CA SER A 126 15.94 4.61 26.68
C SER A 126 15.63 5.45 25.44
N GLY A 127 14.92 4.90 24.45
CA GLY A 127 14.57 5.58 23.21
C GLY A 127 15.72 5.73 22.22
N GLU A 128 16.80 4.96 22.39
CA GLU A 128 18.05 5.10 21.62
C GLU A 128 18.17 4.12 20.45
N LEU A 129 17.18 3.25 20.22
CA LEU A 129 17.22 2.33 19.10
C LEU A 129 16.92 3.06 17.79
N ARG A 130 17.74 2.78 16.78
CA ARG A 130 17.51 3.09 15.38
C ARG A 130 17.47 1.78 14.61
N ALA A 131 16.73 1.75 13.50
CA ALA A 131 16.77 0.61 12.60
C ALA A 131 16.86 1.05 11.15
N THR A 132 17.58 0.29 10.34
CA THR A 132 17.56 0.42 8.88
C THR A 132 16.74 -0.73 8.31
N ILE A 133 15.76 -0.40 7.46
CA ILE A 133 14.86 -1.37 6.83
C ILE A 133 15.22 -1.44 5.35
N ARG A 134 15.51 -2.66 4.87
CA ARG A 134 15.87 -2.95 3.48
C ARG A 134 15.04 -4.09 2.94
N HIS A 135 14.73 -4.01 1.65
CA HIS A 135 14.13 -5.10 0.91
C HIS A 135 15.13 -5.64 -0.11
N HIS A 136 15.23 -6.97 -0.19
CA HIS A 136 16.14 -7.62 -1.12
C HIS A 136 15.41 -8.70 -1.92
N GLY A 137 15.68 -8.71 -3.23
CA GLY A 137 15.17 -9.73 -4.15
C GLY A 137 13.88 -9.30 -4.85
N GLN A 138 13.29 -10.26 -5.56
CA GLN A 138 12.09 -10.02 -6.37
C GLN A 138 10.79 -10.36 -5.63
N HIS A 139 10.87 -11.12 -4.54
CA HIS A 139 9.71 -11.51 -3.74
C HIS A 139 9.33 -10.38 -2.79
N ILE A 140 8.08 -9.94 -2.85
CA ILE A 140 7.55 -8.86 -2.03
C ILE A 140 6.63 -9.47 -0.97
N HIS A 141 7.11 -9.47 0.27
CA HIS A 141 6.47 -10.04 1.45
C HIS A 141 7.15 -9.45 2.71
N GLU A 142 6.46 -9.36 3.84
CA GLU A 142 7.02 -8.72 5.05
C GLU A 142 8.25 -9.44 5.56
N SER A 143 8.26 -10.77 5.45
CA SER A 143 9.38 -11.63 5.84
C SER A 143 10.61 -11.47 4.95
N CYS A 144 10.50 -10.82 3.79
CA CYS A 144 11.62 -10.51 2.89
C CYS A 144 12.33 -9.18 3.23
N MET A 145 11.84 -8.45 4.24
CA MET A 145 12.54 -7.28 4.76
C MET A 145 13.63 -7.70 5.74
N THR A 146 14.81 -7.13 5.54
CA THR A 146 15.92 -7.15 6.51
C THR A 146 15.85 -5.88 7.34
N VAL A 147 15.81 -6.05 8.66
CA VAL A 147 15.83 -4.95 9.62
C VAL A 147 17.09 -5.09 10.46
N THR A 148 17.96 -4.09 10.40
CA THR A 148 19.19 -4.01 11.21
C THR A 148 18.98 -2.98 12.30
N VAL A 149 19.14 -3.37 13.56
CA VAL A 149 18.87 -2.50 14.70
C VAL A 149 20.17 -2.14 15.39
N GLU A 150 20.35 -0.87 15.68
CA GLU A 150 21.51 -0.35 16.38
C GLU A 150 21.04 0.52 17.56
N ARG A 151 21.79 0.46 18.66
CA ARG A 151 21.57 1.37 19.79
C ARG A 151 22.61 2.47 19.77
N HIS A 152 22.17 3.71 19.57
CA HIS A 152 23.05 4.87 19.62
C HIS A 152 23.22 5.36 21.06
N SER A 153 23.89 4.55 21.89
CA SER A 153 24.21 4.95 23.27
C SER A 153 25.49 5.79 23.30
N PRO A 154 25.45 7.05 23.80
CA PRO A 154 26.66 7.85 24.01
C PRO A 154 27.66 7.19 24.98
N SER A 155 27.16 6.32 25.85
CA SER A 155 27.94 5.54 26.83
C SER A 155 28.42 4.18 26.31
N GLY A 156 28.10 3.82 25.06
CA GLY A 156 28.50 2.53 24.46
C GLY A 156 27.81 1.31 25.09
N GLN A 157 26.62 1.49 25.68
CA GLN A 157 25.83 0.36 26.19
C GLN A 157 25.18 -0.41 25.04
N ASP A 158 25.22 -1.74 25.13
CA ASP A 158 24.52 -2.61 24.20
C ASP A 158 22.99 -2.49 24.34
N MET A 159 22.26 -2.93 23.31
CA MET A 159 20.81 -3.07 23.37
C MET A 159 20.39 -4.25 24.25
N THR A 160 19.15 -4.23 24.75
CA THR A 160 18.64 -5.40 25.49
C THR A 160 18.51 -6.61 24.56
N THR A 161 18.74 -7.81 25.11
CA THR A 161 18.49 -9.08 24.42
C THR A 161 17.09 -9.07 23.80
N ASP A 162 16.98 -9.59 22.58
CA ASP A 162 15.75 -9.65 21.76
C ASP A 162 15.24 -8.31 21.18
N SER A 163 15.87 -7.16 21.44
CA SER A 163 15.43 -5.87 20.88
C SER A 163 15.37 -5.87 19.35
N GLU A 164 16.38 -6.44 18.70
CA GLU A 164 16.42 -6.51 17.24
C GLU A 164 15.25 -7.33 16.69
N ALA A 165 15.01 -8.51 17.26
CA ALA A 165 13.91 -9.37 16.85
C ALA A 165 12.55 -8.70 17.09
N ALA A 166 12.38 -8.01 18.22
CA ALA A 166 11.14 -7.33 18.56
C ALA A 166 10.85 -6.13 17.64
N ILE A 167 11.86 -5.30 17.32
CA ILE A 167 11.71 -4.21 16.34
C ILE A 167 11.44 -4.79 14.95
N THR A 168 12.15 -5.84 14.55
CA THR A 168 11.94 -6.52 13.27
C THR A 168 10.50 -6.99 13.14
N GLU A 169 9.96 -7.64 14.17
CA GLU A 169 8.58 -8.11 14.16
C GLU A 169 7.59 -6.95 14.11
N ALA A 170 7.79 -5.88 14.89
CA ALA A 170 6.91 -4.71 14.84
C ALA A 170 6.87 -4.06 13.44
N ILE A 171 8.02 -3.97 12.75
CA ILE A 171 8.10 -3.48 11.37
C ILE A 171 7.39 -4.43 10.39
N ARG A 172 7.47 -5.75 10.61
CA ARG A 172 6.73 -6.74 9.80
C ARG A 172 5.22 -6.71 10.03
N VAL A 173 4.78 -6.46 11.27
CA VAL A 173 3.36 -6.22 11.58
C VAL A 173 2.87 -4.99 10.83
N LEU A 174 3.66 -3.91 10.79
CA LEU A 174 3.32 -2.69 10.04
C LEU A 174 3.21 -2.95 8.53
N ALA A 175 4.08 -3.78 7.94
CA ALA A 175 3.95 -4.17 6.54
C ALA A 175 2.72 -5.04 6.26
N ARG A 176 2.33 -5.93 7.18
CA ARG A 176 1.09 -6.71 7.06
C ARG A 176 -0.14 -5.80 7.13
N TRP A 177 -0.15 -4.85 8.07
CA TRP A 177 -1.22 -3.85 8.16
C TRP A 177 -1.40 -3.06 6.86
N LEU A 178 -0.30 -2.63 6.23
CA LEU A 178 -0.35 -1.99 4.91
C LEU A 178 -0.96 -2.91 3.85
N TYR A 179 -0.57 -4.19 3.83
CA TYR A 179 -1.07 -5.15 2.86
C TYR A 179 -2.59 -5.40 3.01
N ASP A 180 -3.07 -5.54 4.24
CA ASP A 180 -4.49 -5.72 4.55
C ASP A 180 -5.32 -4.50 4.12
N TRP A 181 -4.77 -3.30 4.28
CA TRP A 181 -5.39 -2.08 3.79
C TRP A 181 -5.42 -2.02 2.26
N LEU A 182 -4.32 -2.34 1.59
CA LEU A 182 -4.27 -2.41 0.12
C LEU A 182 -5.28 -3.40 -0.44
N GLU A 183 -5.43 -4.57 0.19
CA GLU A 183 -6.43 -5.57 -0.20
C GLU A 183 -7.85 -5.05 -0.02
N SER A 184 -8.12 -4.39 1.11
CA SER A 184 -9.43 -3.79 1.40
C SER A 184 -9.80 -2.68 0.42
N GLU A 185 -8.85 -1.79 0.12
CA GLU A 185 -9.01 -0.70 -0.85
C GLU A 185 -9.25 -1.25 -2.27
N TYR A 186 -8.46 -2.25 -2.69
CA TYR A 186 -8.66 -2.91 -3.97
C TYR A 186 -10.03 -3.58 -4.05
N GLY A 187 -10.45 -4.27 -2.99
CA GLY A 187 -11.77 -4.90 -2.91
C GLY A 187 -12.91 -3.89 -2.99
N TRP A 188 -12.74 -2.71 -2.39
CA TRP A 188 -13.72 -1.62 -2.49
C TRP A 188 -13.77 -1.02 -3.89
N GLN A 189 -12.62 -0.63 -4.47
CA GLN A 189 -12.55 -0.03 -5.80
C GLN A 189 -13.03 -0.97 -6.92
N THR A 190 -12.80 -2.28 -6.77
CA THR A 190 -13.23 -3.28 -7.76
C THR A 190 -14.62 -3.85 -7.48
N SER A 191 -15.30 -3.34 -6.45
CA SER A 191 -16.65 -3.76 -6.10
C SER A 191 -17.64 -3.42 -7.22
N PRO A 192 -18.69 -4.23 -7.44
CA PRO A 192 -19.62 -4.00 -8.53
C PRO A 192 -20.25 -2.60 -8.54
N ALA A 193 -20.54 -2.03 -7.36
CA ALA A 193 -21.17 -0.72 -7.26
C ALA A 193 -20.22 0.42 -7.66
N ILE A 194 -18.95 0.36 -7.25
CA ILE A 194 -17.95 1.37 -7.62
C ILE A 194 -17.61 1.25 -9.10
N VAL A 195 -17.37 0.02 -9.58
CA VAL A 195 -17.13 -0.22 -11.00
C VAL A 195 -18.30 0.24 -11.87
N ASP A 196 -19.54 0.01 -11.45
CA ASP A 196 -20.71 0.49 -12.19
C ASP A 196 -20.74 2.02 -12.27
N ASN A 197 -20.49 2.71 -11.16
CA ASN A 197 -20.42 4.17 -11.12
C ASN A 197 -19.30 4.70 -12.02
N ASP A 198 -18.09 4.15 -11.91
CA ASP A 198 -16.95 4.59 -12.71
C ASP A 198 -17.18 4.36 -14.21
N ILE A 199 -17.84 3.25 -14.57
CA ILE A 199 -18.17 2.97 -15.96
C ILE A 199 -19.15 4.03 -16.50
N ILE A 200 -20.15 4.40 -15.70
CA ILE A 200 -21.16 5.40 -16.05
C ILE A 200 -20.53 6.79 -16.15
N ASP A 201 -19.71 7.18 -15.16
CA ASP A 201 -19.02 8.48 -15.12
C ASP A 201 -17.99 8.62 -16.25
N GLY A 202 -17.35 7.50 -16.64
CA GLY A 202 -16.47 7.43 -17.80
C GLY A 202 -17.18 7.42 -19.16
N GLU A 203 -18.53 7.43 -19.16
CA GLU A 203 -19.39 7.41 -20.36
C GLU A 203 -19.05 6.26 -21.33
N TYR A 204 -18.60 5.11 -20.81
CA TYR A 204 -18.19 4.00 -21.65
C TYR A 204 -19.39 3.31 -22.31
N THR A 205 -19.22 2.97 -23.59
CA THR A 205 -20.23 2.25 -24.36
C THR A 205 -19.81 0.81 -24.67
N PHE A 206 -20.80 -0.09 -24.72
CA PHE A 206 -20.60 -1.52 -24.91
C PHE A 206 -21.50 -2.08 -26.01
N THR A 207 -21.13 -3.23 -26.58
CA THR A 207 -22.04 -4.02 -27.41
C THR A 207 -23.07 -4.75 -26.54
N GLY A 208 -24.11 -5.33 -27.14
CA GLY A 208 -25.13 -6.07 -26.39
C GLY A 208 -24.62 -7.30 -25.60
N SER A 209 -23.39 -7.76 -25.89
CA SER A 209 -22.71 -8.81 -25.11
C SER A 209 -21.82 -8.28 -23.98
N GLY A 210 -21.75 -6.97 -23.80
CA GLY A 210 -20.92 -6.33 -22.77
C GLY A 210 -19.46 -6.11 -23.17
N GLN A 211 -19.12 -6.22 -24.46
CA GLN A 211 -17.77 -5.91 -24.94
C GLN A 211 -17.61 -4.41 -25.12
N ARG A 212 -16.49 -3.84 -24.67
CA ARG A 212 -16.18 -2.41 -24.86
C ARG A 212 -16.21 -2.03 -26.34
N PHE A 213 -16.88 -0.92 -26.66
CA PHE A 213 -16.96 -0.38 -28.02
C PHE A 213 -16.58 1.11 -28.08
N GLY A 214 -15.47 1.43 -28.74
CA GLY A 214 -14.95 2.80 -28.90
C GLY A 214 -13.61 2.92 -28.25
#